data_AF-A0A7T5UHQ1-F1
#
_entry.id   AF-A0A7T5UHQ1-F1
#
_cell.length_a   1.000
_cell.length_b   1.000
_cell.length_c   1.000
_cell.angle_alpha   90.00
_cell.angle_beta   90.00
_cell.angle_gamma   90.00
#
_symmetry.space_group_name_H-M   'P 1'
#
loop_
_entity.id
_entity.type
_entity.pdbx_description
1 polymer ?
#
loop_
_entity_poly.entity_id
_entity_poly.type
_entity_poly.pdbx_seq_one_letter_code
_entity_poly.pdbx_strand_id
1 'polypeptide(L)'
;MQGKTRLAFNGAAADGISVPVEGLTFLIRTDARFATDGFRKNLLVAIQQNSAGAVFNPRAAGAVNGSDVECAIMKSVHEAYQEWGHTVLDSISRHVNYNLYDIDDIVRQRLNVEFHDSHALAEKIAKNADEFLASLPARCPETPTVFVSLDEMFHRCRSPWNEIAFSRLFSLKGDQQFGYIARPGKEAIESQVQSLLSQVKSLKDQTGRDVEIVLLEDNVRHAKMLNWVIDLMDRQGVFNHAKVACISTCFCSASQEERQAIVHNGRSIPLVAAVEFSSKNFEVSTPRDLFFDGYVVEVDGEITRLPGLFMDVEKLFKVCPDKVESFTEEIRGASLRFCERIEKEWGVPVPMSWFTGAKAIAAVTGKTPGSRMVEVLNDLDLQLNKIPAAVIQQSDPKNKPA
;
A
#
# COMPACT_ATOMS: atom_id res chain seq x y z
N MET A 1 15.20 -12.61 30.05
CA MET A 1 16.05 -11.42 29.82
C MET A 1 15.40 -10.62 28.71
N GLN A 2 14.96 -9.39 29.00
CA GLN A 2 14.34 -8.51 28.00
C GLN A 2 15.45 -7.99 27.08
N GLY A 3 15.46 -8.45 25.82
CA GLY A 3 16.28 -7.86 24.78
C GLY A 3 15.87 -6.39 24.63
N LYS A 4 16.83 -5.48 24.79
CA LYS A 4 16.60 -4.06 24.50
C LYS A 4 16.51 -3.90 22.98
N THR A 5 15.30 -3.84 22.44
CA THR A 5 15.03 -3.46 21.06
C THR A 5 15.63 -2.07 20.80
N ARG A 6 16.56 -1.98 19.86
CA ARG A 6 17.10 -0.68 19.38
C ARG A 6 16.51 -0.44 18.01
N LEU A 7 15.44 0.36 17.94
CA LEU A 7 14.94 0.89 16.67
C LEU A 7 15.98 1.90 16.14
N ALA A 8 16.77 1.49 15.15
CA ALA A 8 17.67 2.38 14.45
C ALA A 8 16.91 3.04 13.29
N PHE A 9 16.46 4.28 13.51
CA PHE A 9 15.91 5.14 12.46
C PHE A 9 17.07 5.78 11.71
N ASN A 10 17.58 5.08 10.69
CA ASN A 10 18.56 5.68 9.79
C ASN A 10 17.79 6.55 8.79
N GLY A 11 17.63 7.83 9.11
CA GLY A 11 17.23 8.82 8.12
C GLY A 11 18.23 8.79 6.97
N ALA A 12 17.73 8.75 5.74
CA ALA A 12 18.54 8.66 4.53
C ALA A 12 19.64 9.74 4.55
N ALA A 13 20.89 9.31 4.72
CA ALA A 13 22.07 10.11 4.47
C ALA A 13 22.87 9.42 3.37
N ALA A 14 22.88 10.10 2.22
CA ALA A 14 23.94 10.24 1.24
C ALA A 14 25.05 9.18 1.17
N ASP A 15 25.25 8.69 -0.05
CA ASP A 15 26.52 8.31 -0.66
C ASP A 15 27.49 7.46 0.17
N GLY A 16 27.50 6.17 -0.14
CA GLY A 16 28.72 5.35 -0.05
C GLY A 16 29.22 5.06 1.35
N ILE A 17 28.72 3.96 1.92
CA ILE A 17 29.40 2.88 2.67
C ILE A 17 28.28 2.17 3.44
N SER A 18 27.79 1.04 2.90
CA SER A 18 26.82 0.21 3.62
C SER A 18 27.57 -0.61 4.68
N VAL A 19 27.51 -0.18 5.94
CA VAL A 19 27.77 -1.10 7.05
C VAL A 19 26.71 -2.21 6.95
N PRO A 20 27.07 -3.52 7.03
CA PRO A 20 26.06 -4.56 7.08
C PRO A 20 25.23 -4.33 8.34
N VAL A 21 23.99 -3.88 8.16
CA VAL A 21 23.09 -3.71 9.28
C VAL A 21 22.66 -5.12 9.69
N GLU A 22 23.28 -5.70 10.71
CA GLU A 22 22.84 -7.02 11.19
C GLU A 22 21.35 -6.92 11.60
N GLY A 23 20.63 -8.03 11.50
CA GLY A 23 19.18 -8.10 11.74
C GLY A 23 18.35 -7.90 10.48
N LEU A 24 17.06 -7.63 10.68
CA LEU A 24 16.05 -7.45 9.64
C LEU A 24 15.87 -5.96 9.34
N THR A 25 15.84 -5.57 8.07
CA THR A 25 15.62 -4.18 7.65
C THR A 25 14.28 -4.05 6.94
N PHE A 26 13.40 -3.24 7.51
CA PHE A 26 12.14 -2.85 6.87
C PHE A 26 12.37 -1.61 6.03
N LEU A 27 12.10 -1.72 4.74
CA LEU A 27 12.09 -0.60 3.82
C LEU A 27 10.65 -0.11 3.68
N ILE A 28 10.40 1.13 4.09
CA ILE A 28 9.07 1.72 4.11
C ILE A 28 9.05 2.90 3.15
N ARG A 29 8.27 2.77 2.06
CA ARG A 29 7.85 3.95 1.28
C ARG A 29 6.88 4.74 2.13
N THR A 30 7.30 5.92 2.59
CA THR A 30 6.45 6.78 3.43
C THR A 30 5.58 7.66 2.56
N ASP A 31 4.27 7.51 2.76
CA ASP A 31 3.22 8.26 2.09
C ASP A 31 2.21 8.79 3.13
N ALA A 32 2.65 9.03 4.37
CA ALA A 32 1.78 9.39 5.50
C ALA A 32 0.78 10.51 5.18
N ARG A 33 1.16 11.46 4.31
CA ARG A 33 0.27 12.54 3.84
C ARG A 33 -0.88 12.03 3.00
N PHE A 34 -0.67 11.02 2.15
CA PHE A 34 -1.70 10.36 1.35
C PHE A 34 -2.59 9.49 2.24
N ALA A 35 -1.99 8.62 3.06
CA ALA A 35 -2.71 7.71 3.96
C ALA A 35 -3.71 8.42 4.90
N THR A 36 -3.40 9.66 5.31
CA THR A 36 -4.24 10.44 6.24
C THR A 36 -5.09 11.51 5.56
N ASP A 37 -5.03 11.67 4.24
CA ASP A 37 -5.64 12.81 3.55
C ASP A 37 -7.17 12.87 3.69
N GLY A 38 -7.84 11.74 3.44
CA GLY A 38 -9.29 11.62 3.60
C GLY A 38 -9.74 11.87 5.04
N PHE A 39 -8.99 11.33 6.01
CA PHE A 39 -9.26 11.54 7.44
C PHE A 39 -9.19 13.03 7.82
N ARG A 40 -8.13 13.74 7.40
CA ARG A 40 -7.99 15.19 7.67
C ARG A 40 -9.11 16.02 7.06
N LYS A 41 -9.51 15.70 5.82
CA LYS A 41 -10.62 16.38 5.14
C LYS A 41 -11.94 16.20 5.90
N ASN A 42 -12.23 14.98 6.33
CA ASN A 42 -13.43 14.68 7.11
C ASN A 42 -13.43 15.38 8.47
N LEU A 43 -12.28 15.41 9.15
CA LEU A 43 -12.11 16.13 10.41
C LEU A 43 -12.35 17.64 10.25
N LEU A 44 -11.79 18.26 9.20
CA LEU A 44 -12.02 19.67 8.90
C LEU A 44 -13.51 19.96 8.67
N VAL A 45 -14.19 19.15 7.87
CA VAL A 45 -15.63 19.30 7.60
C VAL A 45 -16.43 19.16 8.90
N ALA A 46 -16.11 18.17 9.74
CA ALA A 46 -16.81 17.95 11.01
C ALA A 46 -16.63 19.11 11.98
N ILE A 47 -15.43 19.71 12.05
CA ILE A 47 -15.17 20.90 12.87
C ILE A 47 -15.98 22.09 12.34
N GLN A 48 -15.96 22.33 11.02
CA GLN A 48 -16.71 23.41 10.39
C GLN A 48 -18.23 23.29 10.62
N GLN A 49 -18.77 22.07 10.54
CA GLN A 49 -20.19 21.79 10.79
C GLN A 49 -20.58 21.90 12.28
N ASN A 50 -19.66 21.56 13.20
CA ASN A 50 -19.90 21.62 14.64
C ASN A 50 -19.60 23.00 15.27
N SER A 51 -19.25 24.01 14.47
CA SER A 51 -18.96 25.40 14.90
C SER A 51 -20.12 26.08 15.66
N ALA A 52 -21.31 25.47 15.71
CA ALA A 52 -22.46 25.95 16.48
C ALA A 52 -22.63 25.27 17.86
N GLY A 53 -21.82 24.25 18.21
CA GLY A 53 -22.03 23.47 19.44
C GLY A 53 -20.83 22.72 20.04
N ALA A 54 -19.67 22.65 19.37
CA ALA A 54 -18.49 22.00 19.94
C ALA A 54 -17.66 22.98 20.77
N VAL A 55 -17.14 22.47 21.90
CA VAL A 55 -16.15 23.11 22.77
C VAL A 55 -14.82 23.19 22.01
N PHE A 56 -14.77 24.02 20.97
CA PHE A 56 -13.53 24.40 20.34
C PHE A 56 -12.71 25.11 21.41
N ASN A 57 -11.53 24.58 21.75
CA ASN A 57 -10.55 25.28 22.56
C ASN A 57 -9.44 25.82 21.62
N PRO A 58 -9.68 26.93 20.90
CA PRO A 58 -8.70 27.52 19.98
C PRO A 58 -7.36 27.79 20.64
N ARG A 59 -7.37 28.04 21.97
CA ARG A 59 -6.17 28.27 22.76
C ARG A 59 -5.32 27.02 22.97
N ALA A 60 -5.90 25.81 22.95
CA ALA A 60 -5.14 24.56 23.03
C ALA A 60 -4.50 24.18 21.68
N ALA A 61 -5.09 24.60 20.56
CA ALA A 61 -4.62 24.30 19.21
C ALA A 61 -3.81 25.45 18.54
N GLY A 62 -3.79 26.66 19.12
CA GLY A 62 -3.04 27.80 18.60
C GLY A 62 -3.61 28.42 17.31
N ALA A 63 -4.85 28.11 16.93
CA ALA A 63 -5.46 28.53 15.68
C ALA A 63 -6.30 29.82 15.83
N VAL A 64 -5.98 30.86 15.06
CA VAL A 64 -6.66 32.17 15.12
C VAL A 64 -7.66 32.33 13.96
N ASN A 65 -7.37 31.73 12.79
CA ASN A 65 -8.20 31.76 11.57
C ASN A 65 -8.36 30.38 10.89
N GLY A 66 -9.14 30.28 9.81
CA GLY A 66 -9.41 29.01 9.08
C GLY A 66 -8.16 28.30 8.52
N SER A 67 -7.17 29.04 8.02
CA SER A 67 -5.87 28.48 7.60
C SER A 67 -5.09 27.88 8.77
N ASP A 68 -5.26 28.40 9.98
CA ASP A 68 -4.57 27.92 11.17
C ASP A 68 -5.20 26.63 11.68
N VAL A 69 -6.51 26.45 11.48
CA VAL A 69 -7.23 25.20 11.80
C VAL A 69 -6.76 24.06 10.90
N GLU A 70 -6.67 24.27 9.59
CA GLU A 70 -6.14 23.26 8.66
C GLU A 70 -4.69 22.87 9.01
N CYS A 71 -3.85 23.85 9.33
CA CYS A 71 -2.48 23.62 9.77
C CYS A 71 -2.41 22.82 11.07
N ALA A 72 -3.25 23.16 12.06
CA ALA A 72 -3.33 22.44 13.32
C ALA A 72 -3.85 21.00 13.13
N ILE A 73 -4.86 20.78 12.28
CA ILE A 73 -5.34 19.42 11.92
C ILE A 73 -4.21 18.62 11.29
N MET A 74 -3.49 19.19 10.31
CA MET A 74 -2.38 18.51 9.67
C MET A 74 -1.32 18.09 10.69
N LYS A 75 -0.96 18.98 11.62
CA LYS A 75 0.02 18.71 12.67
C LYS A 75 -0.46 17.61 13.63
N SER A 76 -1.65 17.76 14.21
CA SER A 76 -2.24 16.81 15.17
C SER A 76 -2.36 15.40 14.58
N VAL A 77 -2.93 15.28 13.37
CA VAL A 77 -3.06 13.99 12.69
C VAL A 77 -1.71 13.39 12.34
N HIS A 78 -0.74 14.21 11.92
CA HIS A 78 0.62 13.73 11.62
C HIS A 78 1.32 13.19 12.87
N GLU A 79 1.26 13.90 13.99
CA GLU A 79 1.86 13.45 15.25
C GLU A 79 1.19 12.17 15.77
N ALA A 80 -0.15 12.09 15.70
CA ALA A 80 -0.88 10.88 16.08
C ALA A 80 -0.53 9.70 15.16
N TYR A 81 -0.40 9.94 13.85
CA TYR A 81 0.02 8.91 12.88
C TYR A 81 1.46 8.44 13.12
N GLN A 82 2.38 9.33 13.47
CA GLN A 82 3.75 8.97 13.80
C GLN A 82 3.82 8.13 15.08
N GLU A 83 3.11 8.52 16.13
CA GLU A 83 3.02 7.76 17.39
C GLU A 83 2.43 6.36 17.15
N TRP A 84 1.34 6.30 16.38
CA TRP A 84 0.75 5.04 15.95
C TRP A 84 1.75 4.18 15.17
N GLY A 85 2.39 4.74 14.14
CA GLY A 85 3.34 4.02 13.29
C GLY A 85 4.56 3.51 14.06
N HIS A 86 5.10 4.29 14.99
CA HIS A 86 6.18 3.83 15.88
C HIS A 86 5.73 2.67 16.77
N THR A 87 4.51 2.73 17.31
CA THR A 87 3.99 1.63 18.13
C THR A 87 3.80 0.36 17.31
N VAL A 88 3.28 0.48 16.09
CA VAL A 88 3.11 -0.64 15.16
C VAL A 88 4.47 -1.27 14.83
N LEU A 89 5.48 -0.46 14.50
CA LEU A 89 6.82 -0.95 14.18
C LEU A 89 7.52 -1.60 15.38
N ASP A 90 7.34 -1.05 16.58
CA ASP A 90 7.80 -1.68 17.81
C ASP A 90 7.12 -3.04 18.02
N SER A 91 5.80 -3.12 17.84
CA SER A 91 5.05 -4.37 17.93
C SER A 91 5.56 -5.41 16.93
N ILE A 92 5.73 -5.03 15.66
CA ILE A 92 6.32 -5.90 14.63
C ILE A 92 7.70 -6.39 15.07
N SER A 93 8.57 -5.49 15.55
CA SER A 93 9.94 -5.86 15.95
C SER A 93 10.00 -6.91 17.07
N ARG A 94 8.99 -6.92 17.96
CA ARG A 94 8.88 -7.84 19.10
C ARG A 94 8.25 -9.18 18.73
N HIS A 95 7.42 -9.21 17.68
CA HIS A 95 6.58 -10.37 17.36
C HIS A 95 6.91 -11.04 16.02
N VAL A 96 7.75 -10.42 15.18
CA VAL A 96 8.18 -10.98 13.89
C VAL A 96 8.97 -12.28 14.10
N ASN A 97 8.70 -13.25 13.24
CA ASN A 97 9.41 -14.52 13.20
C ASN A 97 10.72 -14.36 12.41
N TYR A 98 11.78 -13.95 13.11
CA TYR A 98 13.13 -13.78 12.56
C TYR A 98 13.69 -15.04 11.87
N ASN A 99 13.22 -16.23 12.23
CA ASN A 99 13.64 -17.48 11.58
C ASN A 99 13.19 -17.55 10.11
N LEU A 100 12.08 -16.88 9.74
CA LEU A 100 11.63 -16.80 8.34
C LEU A 100 12.59 -15.97 7.46
N TYR A 101 13.52 -15.26 8.09
CA TYR A 101 14.53 -14.42 7.45
C TYR A 101 15.96 -14.97 7.67
N ASP A 102 16.11 -16.22 8.12
CA ASP A 102 17.40 -16.83 8.46
C ASP A 102 18.20 -16.05 9.54
N ILE A 103 17.50 -15.41 10.48
CA ILE A 103 18.10 -14.71 11.63
C ILE A 103 17.77 -15.50 12.91
N ASP A 104 18.65 -16.44 13.25
CA ASP A 104 18.51 -17.37 14.37
C ASP A 104 19.20 -16.90 15.65
N ASP A 105 20.31 -16.17 15.53
CA ASP A 105 21.03 -15.58 16.66
C ASP A 105 20.21 -14.47 17.34
N ILE A 106 19.81 -14.70 18.60
CA ILE A 106 19.06 -13.76 19.44
C ILE A 106 19.73 -12.38 19.51
N VAL A 107 21.06 -12.29 19.46
CA VAL A 107 21.78 -11.01 19.49
C VAL A 107 21.56 -10.21 18.20
N ARG A 108 21.26 -10.89 17.09
CA ARG A 108 20.98 -10.31 15.77
C ARG A 108 19.50 -10.09 15.51
N GLN A 109 18.60 -10.56 16.38
CA GLN A 109 17.16 -10.31 16.28
C GLN A 109 16.83 -8.86 16.63
N ARG A 110 17.02 -7.99 15.63
CA ARG A 110 16.70 -6.57 15.69
C ARG A 110 16.05 -6.12 14.39
N LEU A 111 15.14 -5.15 14.51
CA LEU A 111 14.49 -4.50 13.38
C LEU A 111 15.15 -3.13 13.13
N ASN A 112 15.67 -2.96 11.92
CA ASN A 112 16.09 -1.68 11.37
C ASN A 112 14.96 -1.16 10.48
N VAL A 113 14.76 0.16 10.44
CA VAL A 113 13.70 0.76 9.61
C VAL A 113 14.31 1.88 8.77
N GLU A 114 14.14 1.77 7.46
CA GLU A 114 14.54 2.80 6.50
C GLU A 114 13.29 3.39 5.85
N PHE A 115 13.12 4.70 6.02
CA PHE A 115 12.03 5.43 5.41
C PHE A 115 12.49 6.07 4.11
N HIS A 116 11.77 5.78 3.03
CA HIS A 116 12.00 6.36 1.72
C HIS A 116 10.81 7.25 1.34
N ASP A 117 11.10 8.51 1.01
CA ASP A 117 10.07 9.44 0.55
C ASP A 117 9.44 8.95 -0.77
N SER A 118 8.10 8.87 -0.80
CA SER A 118 7.37 8.34 -1.95
C SER A 118 7.55 9.18 -3.22
N HIS A 119 7.70 10.50 -3.09
CA HIS A 119 7.87 11.39 -4.23
C HIS A 119 9.27 11.26 -4.83
N ALA A 120 10.30 11.27 -3.99
CA ALA A 120 11.68 11.03 -4.42
C ALA A 120 11.84 9.66 -5.08
N LEU A 121 11.19 8.62 -4.56
CA LEU A 121 11.18 7.30 -5.18
C LEU A 121 10.50 7.31 -6.55
N ALA A 122 9.35 7.96 -6.67
CA ALA A 122 8.62 8.08 -7.94
C ALA A 122 9.43 8.84 -9.01
N GLU A 123 10.09 9.94 -8.64
CA GLU A 123 11.01 10.66 -9.54
C GLU A 123 12.20 9.79 -9.95
N LYS A 124 12.76 9.04 -9.00
CA LYS A 124 13.91 8.15 -9.25
C LYS A 124 13.56 7.02 -10.20
N ILE A 125 12.40 6.37 -10.07
CA ILE A 125 12.01 5.30 -11.00
C ILE A 125 11.71 5.84 -12.40
N ALA A 126 11.15 7.06 -12.51
CA ALA A 126 10.92 7.70 -13.80
C ALA A 126 12.25 8.02 -14.48
N LYS A 127 13.20 8.58 -13.73
CA LYS A 127 14.56 8.85 -14.21
C LYS A 127 15.29 7.57 -14.63
N ASN A 128 15.25 6.52 -13.81
CA ASN A 128 15.87 5.22 -14.13
C ASN A 128 15.29 4.62 -15.43
N ALA A 129 13.98 4.76 -15.64
CA ALA A 129 13.35 4.32 -16.88
C ALA A 129 13.80 5.14 -18.09
N ASP A 130 13.85 6.47 -17.97
CA ASP A 130 14.34 7.36 -19.03
C ASP A 130 15.82 7.02 -19.39
N GLU A 131 16.68 6.83 -18.39
CA GLU A 131 18.08 6.43 -18.57
C GLU A 131 18.23 5.05 -19.22
N PHE A 132 17.42 4.08 -18.77
CA PHE A 132 17.38 2.76 -19.39
C PHE A 132 17.02 2.85 -20.87
N LEU A 133 15.94 3.55 -21.20
CA LEU A 133 15.50 3.74 -22.59
C LEU A 133 16.56 4.44 -23.43
N ALA A 134 17.24 5.47 -22.90
CA ALA A 134 18.31 6.17 -23.59
C ALA A 134 19.55 5.28 -23.84
N SER A 135 19.78 4.28 -22.97
CA SER A 135 20.90 3.34 -23.12
C SER A 135 20.67 2.25 -24.18
N LEU A 136 19.43 2.07 -24.66
CA LEU A 136 19.10 1.03 -25.63
C LEU A 136 19.73 1.33 -27.00
N PRO A 137 20.70 0.52 -27.48
CA PRO A 137 21.45 0.83 -28.70
C PRO A 137 20.59 0.90 -29.97
N ALA A 138 19.45 0.22 -29.96
CA ALA A 138 18.53 0.11 -31.10
C ALA A 138 17.31 1.03 -30.99
N ARG A 139 17.23 1.90 -29.96
CA ARG A 139 16.07 2.77 -29.78
C ARG A 139 16.18 4.00 -30.67
N CYS A 140 15.18 4.18 -31.53
CA CYS A 140 15.01 5.41 -32.30
C CYS A 140 14.53 6.52 -31.34
N PRO A 141 15.15 7.72 -31.29
CA PRO A 141 14.71 8.82 -30.42
C PRO A 141 13.25 9.21 -30.58
N GLU A 142 12.69 9.02 -31.79
CA GLU A 142 11.30 9.32 -32.14
C GLU A 142 10.32 8.20 -31.75
N THR A 143 10.80 7.11 -31.13
CA THR A 143 9.91 6.02 -30.70
C THR A 143 9.03 6.50 -29.54
N PRO A 144 7.70 6.51 -29.69
CA PRO A 144 6.81 6.96 -28.64
C PRO A 144 6.94 6.05 -27.40
N THR A 145 6.83 6.64 -26.22
CA THR A 145 6.93 5.92 -24.94
C THR A 145 5.71 6.23 -24.09
N VAL A 146 5.17 5.19 -23.47
CA VAL A 146 4.04 5.28 -22.54
C VAL A 146 4.45 4.67 -21.20
N PHE A 147 4.30 5.45 -20.14
CA PHE A 147 4.47 5.00 -18.77
C PHE A 147 3.12 4.52 -18.23
N VAL A 148 3.12 3.31 -17.67
CA VAL A 148 1.94 2.66 -17.10
C VAL A 148 2.23 2.36 -15.63
N SER A 149 1.54 3.06 -14.75
CA SER A 149 1.58 2.84 -13.32
C SER A 149 0.71 1.66 -12.91
N LEU A 150 1.27 0.78 -12.07
CA LEU A 150 0.55 -0.31 -11.42
C LEU A 150 0.14 0.04 -9.97
N ASP A 151 0.65 1.16 -9.44
CA ASP A 151 0.40 1.67 -8.09
C ASP A 151 -0.20 3.09 -8.13
N GLU A 152 -1.04 3.44 -7.14
CA GLU A 152 -1.76 4.72 -7.12
C GLU A 152 -0.86 5.95 -6.93
N MET A 153 0.30 5.76 -6.31
CA MET A 153 1.03 6.87 -5.71
C MET A 153 1.96 7.59 -6.70
N PHE A 154 1.96 7.10 -7.93
CA PHE A 154 2.83 7.50 -9.01
C PHE A 154 2.28 8.66 -9.86
N HIS A 155 0.94 8.83 -9.89
CA HIS A 155 0.23 9.83 -10.70
C HIS A 155 0.52 11.31 -10.40
N ARG A 156 1.32 11.60 -9.36
CA ARG A 156 1.57 12.97 -8.90
C ARG A 156 2.94 13.52 -9.30
N CYS A 157 3.80 12.71 -9.91
CA CYS A 157 5.18 13.11 -10.19
C CYS A 157 5.41 13.60 -11.63
N ARG A 158 4.57 13.18 -12.60
CA ARG A 158 4.56 13.68 -13.99
C ARG A 158 3.16 13.62 -14.60
N SER A 159 2.92 14.49 -15.59
CA SER A 159 1.68 14.56 -16.41
C SER A 159 1.51 13.33 -17.32
N PRO A 160 0.26 12.93 -17.61
CA PRO A 160 -0.39 11.80 -16.96
C PRO A 160 0.27 10.47 -17.33
N TRP A 161 0.65 9.70 -16.31
CA TRP A 161 0.89 8.26 -16.49
C TRP A 161 -0.45 7.55 -16.65
N ASN A 162 -0.48 6.51 -17.49
CA ASN A 162 -1.64 5.62 -17.47
C ASN A 162 -1.64 4.84 -16.16
N GLU A 163 -2.81 4.42 -15.70
CA GLU A 163 -2.92 3.50 -14.59
C GLU A 163 -3.56 2.20 -15.07
N ILE A 164 -3.01 1.08 -14.63
CA ILE A 164 -3.76 -0.17 -14.53
C ILE A 164 -3.87 -0.46 -13.03
N ALA A 165 -4.94 0.07 -12.43
CA ALA A 165 -5.22 0.01 -11.01
C ALA A 165 -5.93 -1.29 -10.66
N PHE A 166 -5.17 -2.24 -10.12
CA PHE A 166 -5.70 -3.49 -9.59
C PHE A 166 -5.25 -3.72 -8.16
N SER A 167 -5.86 -4.72 -7.53
CA SER A 167 -5.53 -5.17 -6.19
C SER A 167 -5.81 -6.66 -6.07
N ARG A 168 -5.12 -7.33 -5.15
CA ARG A 168 -5.38 -8.74 -4.84
C ARG A 168 -6.71 -8.82 -4.09
N LEU A 169 -7.63 -9.64 -4.57
CA LEU A 169 -8.89 -9.93 -3.88
C LEU A 169 -8.66 -11.07 -2.88
N PHE A 170 -9.00 -10.83 -1.62
CA PHE A 170 -8.86 -11.82 -0.54
C PHE A 170 -10.22 -12.20 0.05
N SER A 171 -10.22 -13.31 0.78
CA SER A 171 -11.27 -13.67 1.75
C SER A 171 -11.36 -12.64 2.88
N LEU A 172 -12.48 -12.59 3.59
CA LEU A 172 -12.66 -11.70 4.76
C LEU A 172 -11.71 -11.98 5.93
N LYS A 173 -11.06 -13.15 5.95
CA LYS A 173 -10.00 -13.47 6.92
C LYS A 173 -8.61 -13.16 6.38
N GLY A 174 -8.48 -12.80 5.11
CA GLY A 174 -7.20 -12.60 4.44
C GLY A 174 -6.34 -13.86 4.26
N ASP A 175 -6.88 -15.05 4.54
CA ASP A 175 -6.13 -16.32 4.49
C ASP A 175 -6.09 -16.95 3.08
N GLN A 176 -7.03 -16.54 2.21
CA GLN A 176 -7.11 -16.94 0.79
C GLN A 176 -7.08 -15.73 -0.15
N GLN A 177 -6.32 -15.83 -1.25
CA GLN A 177 -6.33 -14.90 -2.38
C GLN A 177 -7.07 -15.53 -3.56
N PHE A 178 -8.09 -14.85 -4.09
CA PHE A 178 -8.92 -15.34 -5.19
C PHE A 178 -8.44 -14.89 -6.57
N GLY A 179 -7.75 -13.75 -6.65
CA GLY A 179 -7.28 -13.21 -7.92
C GLY A 179 -6.89 -11.75 -7.82
N TYR A 180 -7.08 -11.05 -8.94
CA TYR A 180 -6.89 -9.60 -9.05
C TYR A 180 -8.18 -8.97 -9.55
N ILE A 181 -8.54 -7.83 -8.98
CA ILE A 181 -9.71 -7.04 -9.36
C ILE A 181 -9.33 -5.57 -9.45
N ALA A 182 -10.16 -4.77 -10.14
CA ALA A 182 -10.01 -3.32 -10.14
C ALA A 182 -9.94 -2.82 -8.70
N ARG A 183 -9.00 -1.90 -8.42
CA ARG A 183 -8.90 -1.30 -7.10
C ARG A 183 -10.24 -0.60 -6.77
N PRO A 184 -10.75 -0.70 -5.51
CA PRO A 184 -11.97 0.01 -5.12
C PRO A 184 -11.95 1.48 -5.55
N GLY A 185 -13.03 1.93 -6.19
CA GLY A 185 -13.17 3.30 -6.72
C GLY A 185 -12.55 3.55 -8.10
N LYS A 186 -11.97 2.53 -8.75
CA LYS A 186 -11.44 2.60 -10.12
C LYS A 186 -12.35 1.89 -11.11
N GLU A 187 -12.20 2.22 -12.39
CA GLU A 187 -12.91 1.54 -13.47
C GLU A 187 -12.52 0.06 -13.56
N ALA A 188 -13.34 -0.76 -14.24
CA ALA A 188 -13.01 -2.15 -14.53
C ALA A 188 -11.62 -2.25 -15.21
N ILE A 189 -10.84 -3.28 -14.87
CA ILE A 189 -9.48 -3.45 -15.38
C ILE A 189 -9.49 -3.49 -16.92
N GLU A 190 -10.49 -4.15 -17.50
CA GLU A 190 -10.67 -4.23 -18.95
C GLU A 190 -10.83 -2.85 -19.58
N SER A 191 -11.63 -1.97 -18.97
CA SER A 191 -11.79 -0.58 -19.45
C SER A 191 -10.48 0.21 -19.38
N GLN A 192 -9.71 0.04 -18.30
CA GLN A 192 -8.39 0.68 -18.15
C GLN A 192 -7.42 0.22 -19.25
N VAL A 193 -7.39 -1.09 -19.54
CA VAL A 193 -6.55 -1.65 -20.61
C VAL A 193 -7.03 -1.22 -22.00
N GLN A 194 -8.34 -1.10 -22.22
CA GLN A 194 -8.88 -0.60 -23.50
C GLN A 194 -8.56 0.87 -23.74
N SER A 195 -8.54 1.70 -22.68
CA SER A 195 -8.06 3.09 -22.75
C SER A 195 -6.59 3.13 -23.18
N LEU A 196 -5.74 2.32 -22.54
CA LEU A 196 -4.32 2.18 -22.90
C LEU A 196 -4.15 1.70 -24.36
N LEU A 197 -4.90 0.68 -24.79
CA LEU A 197 -4.87 0.18 -26.16
C LEU A 197 -5.18 1.27 -27.18
N SER A 198 -6.22 2.07 -26.90
CA SER A 198 -6.64 3.16 -27.79
C SER A 198 -5.55 4.23 -27.94
N GLN A 199 -4.90 4.60 -26.84
CA GLN A 199 -3.77 5.52 -26.87
C GLN A 199 -2.57 4.95 -27.63
N VAL A 200 -2.20 3.70 -27.34
CA VAL A 200 -1.08 3.02 -28.00
C VAL A 200 -1.30 2.92 -29.51
N LYS A 201 -2.51 2.56 -29.95
CA LYS A 201 -2.89 2.54 -31.38
C LYS A 201 -2.73 3.91 -32.03
N SER A 202 -3.26 4.95 -31.39
CA SER A 202 -3.15 6.32 -31.91
C SER A 202 -1.68 6.76 -32.06
N LEU A 203 -0.82 6.46 -31.07
CA LEU A 203 0.61 6.77 -31.14
C LEU A 203 1.34 5.96 -32.23
N LYS A 204 0.99 4.67 -32.38
CA LYS A 204 1.52 3.82 -33.46
C LYS A 204 1.13 4.36 -34.83
N ASP A 205 -0.12 4.74 -35.03
CA ASP A 205 -0.63 5.27 -36.29
C ASP A 205 0.02 6.61 -36.65
N GLN A 206 0.28 7.47 -35.66
CA GLN A 206 0.95 8.76 -35.86
C GLN A 206 2.44 8.63 -36.19
N THR A 207 3.14 7.67 -35.58
CA THR A 207 4.60 7.56 -35.67
C THR A 207 5.07 6.47 -36.63
N GLY A 208 4.19 5.53 -37.01
CA GLY A 208 4.51 4.31 -37.74
C GLY A 208 5.32 3.28 -36.92
N ARG A 209 5.61 3.54 -35.65
CA ARG A 209 6.53 2.76 -34.82
C ARG A 209 5.83 2.16 -33.60
N ASP A 210 6.25 0.96 -33.21
CA ASP A 210 5.71 0.31 -32.01
C ASP A 210 6.03 1.15 -30.79
N VAL A 211 5.05 1.31 -29.90
CA VAL A 211 5.18 2.10 -28.67
C VAL A 211 6.00 1.33 -27.64
N GLU A 212 6.93 2.02 -26.97
CA GLU A 212 7.64 1.49 -25.80
C GLU A 212 6.75 1.63 -24.57
N ILE A 213 6.43 0.53 -23.88
CA ILE A 213 5.72 0.56 -22.61
C ILE A 213 6.70 0.34 -21.46
N VAL A 214 6.70 1.27 -20.51
CA VAL A 214 7.40 1.13 -19.22
C VAL A 214 6.35 0.88 -18.14
N LEU A 215 6.47 -0.24 -17.42
CA LEU A 215 5.65 -0.50 -16.25
C LEU A 215 6.32 0.11 -15.00
N LEU A 216 5.56 0.85 -14.21
CA LEU A 216 6.01 1.46 -12.96
C LEU A 216 5.37 0.74 -11.78
N GLU A 217 6.22 0.19 -10.89
CA GLU A 217 5.79 -0.63 -9.75
C GLU A 217 6.40 -0.12 -8.44
N ASP A 218 5.72 -0.31 -7.32
CA ASP A 218 6.27 0.07 -6.03
C ASP A 218 7.29 -0.94 -5.52
N ASN A 219 7.01 -2.22 -5.70
CA ASN A 219 7.83 -3.28 -5.18
C ASN A 219 7.67 -4.58 -5.95
N VAL A 220 8.79 -5.07 -6.49
CA VAL A 220 8.86 -6.37 -7.17
C VAL A 220 9.39 -7.44 -6.24
N ARG A 221 8.54 -8.43 -5.95
CA ARG A 221 8.87 -9.61 -5.13
C ARG A 221 8.80 -10.92 -5.90
N HIS A 222 7.74 -11.09 -6.68
CA HIS A 222 7.43 -12.33 -7.42
C HIS A 222 6.96 -12.01 -8.83
N ALA A 223 7.30 -12.88 -9.78
CA ALA A 223 6.92 -12.72 -11.18
C ALA A 223 5.42 -12.81 -11.42
N LYS A 224 4.69 -13.55 -10.58
CA LYS A 224 3.26 -13.91 -10.77
C LYS A 224 2.37 -12.71 -11.12
N MET A 225 2.50 -11.62 -10.35
CA MET A 225 1.64 -10.44 -10.54
C MET A 225 1.98 -9.71 -11.85
N LEU A 226 3.27 -9.51 -12.11
CA LEU A 226 3.74 -8.79 -13.30
C LEU A 226 3.37 -9.57 -14.57
N ASN A 227 3.62 -10.87 -14.59
CA ASN A 227 3.21 -11.72 -15.71
C ASN A 227 1.70 -11.70 -15.91
N TRP A 228 0.91 -11.72 -14.83
CA TRP A 228 -0.55 -11.63 -14.95
C TRP A 228 -1.02 -10.34 -15.66
N VAL A 229 -0.45 -9.18 -15.31
CA VAL A 229 -0.85 -7.91 -15.96
C VAL A 229 -0.32 -7.82 -17.39
N ILE A 230 0.87 -8.35 -17.66
CA ILE A 230 1.44 -8.43 -19.01
C ILE A 230 0.57 -9.35 -19.89
N ASP A 231 0.23 -10.55 -19.44
CA ASP A 231 -0.63 -11.49 -20.16
C ASP A 231 -2.04 -10.92 -20.39
N LEU A 232 -2.55 -10.12 -19.46
CA LEU A 232 -3.79 -9.38 -19.64
C LEU A 232 -3.66 -8.35 -20.76
N MET A 233 -2.62 -7.52 -20.74
CA MET A 233 -2.38 -6.51 -21.78
C MET A 233 -2.17 -7.16 -23.16
N ASP A 234 -1.48 -8.30 -23.21
CA ASP A 234 -1.26 -9.08 -24.43
C ASP A 234 -2.57 -9.63 -25.00
N ARG A 235 -3.38 -10.30 -24.17
CA ARG A 235 -4.70 -10.83 -24.57
C ARG A 235 -5.66 -9.74 -25.06
N GLN A 236 -5.53 -8.52 -24.54
CA GLN A 236 -6.32 -7.37 -24.99
C GLN A 236 -5.72 -6.68 -26.23
N GLY A 237 -4.59 -7.17 -26.75
CA GLY A 237 -3.97 -6.73 -28.00
C GLY A 237 -3.11 -5.47 -27.87
N VAL A 238 -2.72 -5.05 -26.66
CA VAL A 238 -1.84 -3.88 -26.46
C VAL A 238 -0.51 -4.09 -27.17
N PHE A 239 0.07 -5.29 -27.04
CA PHE A 239 1.38 -5.60 -27.62
C PHE A 239 1.35 -5.94 -29.12
N ASN A 240 0.19 -5.83 -29.77
CA ASN A 240 0.12 -5.79 -31.25
C ASN A 240 0.63 -4.46 -31.81
N HIS A 241 0.73 -3.43 -30.96
CA HIS A 241 1.09 -2.06 -31.33
C HIS A 241 2.21 -1.48 -30.44
N ALA A 242 2.70 -2.28 -29.49
CA ALA A 242 3.66 -1.88 -28.48
C ALA A 242 4.56 -3.04 -28.09
N LYS A 243 5.62 -2.73 -27.36
CA LYS A 243 6.44 -3.71 -26.65
C LYS A 243 6.73 -3.22 -25.24
N VAL A 244 6.82 -4.15 -24.30
CA VAL A 244 7.29 -3.85 -22.95
C VAL A 244 8.81 -3.63 -22.99
N ALA A 245 9.24 -2.42 -22.66
CA ALA A 245 10.63 -2.00 -22.71
C ALA A 245 11.37 -2.43 -21.43
N CYS A 246 10.80 -2.09 -20.28
CA CYS A 246 11.30 -2.45 -18.97
C CYS A 246 10.22 -2.28 -17.90
N ILE A 247 10.56 -2.75 -16.70
CA ILE A 247 9.86 -2.47 -15.45
C ILE A 247 10.76 -1.59 -14.61
N SER A 248 10.26 -0.45 -14.16
CA SER A 248 10.96 0.44 -13.22
C SER A 248 10.27 0.41 -11.87
N THR A 249 11.01 0.04 -10.82
CA THR A 249 10.42 -0.24 -9.49
C THR A 249 11.10 0.53 -8.37
N CYS A 250 10.35 0.91 -7.32
CA CYS A 250 10.97 1.55 -6.15
C CYS A 250 11.86 0.56 -5.40
N PHE A 251 11.32 -0.62 -5.10
CA PHE A 251 12.03 -1.70 -4.41
C PHE A 251 12.08 -2.96 -5.27
N CYS A 252 13.19 -3.68 -5.21
CA CYS A 252 13.30 -5.01 -5.80
C CYS A 252 13.91 -5.99 -4.79
N SER A 253 13.08 -6.92 -4.33
CA SER A 253 13.43 -8.03 -3.44
C SER A 253 13.41 -9.38 -4.15
N ALA A 254 12.96 -9.42 -5.40
CA ALA A 254 12.88 -10.62 -6.20
C ALA A 254 14.28 -11.25 -6.39
N SER A 255 14.36 -12.57 -6.20
CA SER A 255 15.57 -13.34 -6.51
C SER A 255 15.89 -13.28 -8.01
N GLN A 256 17.08 -13.72 -8.40
CA GLN A 256 17.44 -13.75 -9.82
C GLN A 256 16.48 -14.65 -10.62
N GLU A 257 16.07 -15.77 -10.05
CA GLU A 257 15.12 -16.71 -10.65
C GLU A 257 13.75 -16.05 -10.84
N GLU A 258 13.24 -15.35 -9.82
CA GLU A 258 11.98 -14.60 -9.90
C GLU A 258 12.04 -13.51 -10.96
N ARG A 259 13.17 -12.80 -11.08
CA ARG A 259 13.35 -11.78 -12.11
C ARG A 259 13.38 -12.38 -13.52
N GLN A 260 14.10 -13.49 -13.69
CA GLN A 260 14.17 -14.20 -14.97
C GLN A 260 12.82 -14.80 -15.39
N ALA A 261 11.97 -15.12 -14.41
CA ALA A 261 10.61 -15.60 -14.65
C ALA A 261 9.64 -14.50 -15.10
N ILE A 262 10.00 -13.21 -14.98
CA ILE A 262 9.21 -12.12 -15.55
C ILE A 262 9.48 -12.05 -17.05
N VAL A 263 8.54 -12.53 -17.85
CA VAL A 263 8.75 -12.77 -19.29
C VAL A 263 7.59 -12.26 -20.14
N HIS A 264 7.91 -11.87 -21.37
CA HIS A 264 6.95 -11.62 -22.43
C HIS A 264 7.51 -12.18 -23.75
N ASN A 265 6.71 -12.95 -24.49
CA ASN A 265 7.12 -13.62 -25.73
C ASN A 265 8.43 -14.42 -25.60
N GLY A 266 8.56 -15.16 -24.50
CA GLY A 266 9.72 -16.01 -24.22
C GLY A 266 11.01 -15.25 -23.87
N ARG A 267 10.95 -13.93 -23.67
CA ARG A 267 12.10 -13.09 -23.29
C ARG A 267 11.87 -12.49 -21.91
N SER A 268 12.92 -12.48 -21.08
CA SER A 268 12.87 -11.80 -19.79
C SER A 268 12.79 -10.29 -19.99
N ILE A 269 11.96 -9.64 -19.19
CA ILE A 269 11.76 -8.19 -19.24
C ILE A 269 12.80 -7.53 -18.34
N PRO A 270 13.57 -6.55 -18.84
CA PRO A 270 14.52 -5.80 -18.03
C PRO A 270 13.86 -5.12 -16.83
N LEU A 271 14.48 -5.22 -15.66
CA LEU A 271 14.02 -4.58 -14.43
C LEU A 271 15.08 -3.58 -13.96
N VAL A 272 14.66 -2.35 -13.70
CA VAL A 272 15.49 -1.29 -13.12
C VAL A 272 14.90 -0.86 -11.78
N ALA A 273 15.69 -0.92 -10.71
CA ALA A 273 15.23 -0.63 -9.36
C ALA A 273 15.85 0.65 -8.80
N ALA A 274 15.08 1.43 -8.04
CA ALA A 274 15.61 2.55 -7.28
C ALA A 274 16.39 2.09 -6.04
N VAL A 275 15.92 1.01 -5.41
CA VAL A 275 16.57 0.33 -4.28
C VAL A 275 16.53 -1.17 -4.56
N GLU A 276 17.69 -1.80 -4.57
CA GLU A 276 17.86 -3.21 -4.88
C GLU A 276 18.52 -3.93 -3.72
N PHE A 277 17.99 -5.10 -3.37
CA PHE A 277 18.55 -5.96 -2.33
C PHE A 277 18.28 -7.42 -2.66
N SER A 278 19.25 -8.26 -2.34
CA SER A 278 19.22 -9.70 -2.63
C SER A 278 19.22 -10.56 -1.36
N SER A 279 19.36 -9.95 -0.18
CA SER A 279 19.36 -10.70 1.07
C SER A 279 17.96 -10.89 1.61
N LYS A 280 17.74 -12.04 2.26
CA LYS A 280 16.48 -12.33 2.97
C LYS A 280 16.24 -11.39 4.16
N ASN A 281 17.24 -10.61 4.56
CA ASN A 281 17.14 -9.74 5.73
C ASN A 281 16.46 -8.39 5.42
N PHE A 282 15.78 -8.26 4.27
CA PHE A 282 15.03 -7.07 3.91
C PHE A 282 13.56 -7.41 3.65
N GLU A 283 12.67 -6.51 4.06
CA GLU A 283 11.22 -6.68 3.90
C GLU A 283 10.58 -5.32 3.57
N VAL A 284 9.61 -5.31 2.66
CA VAL A 284 8.92 -4.08 2.21
C VAL A 284 7.49 -4.10 2.73
N SER A 285 7.28 -3.91 4.02
CA SER A 285 5.93 -3.91 4.61
C SER A 285 5.48 -2.48 4.89
N THR A 286 4.21 -2.16 4.58
CA THR A 286 3.65 -0.83 4.82
C THR A 286 2.74 -0.87 6.04
N PRO A 287 3.12 -0.26 7.18
CA PRO A 287 2.30 -0.25 8.39
C PRO A 287 0.88 0.29 8.15
N ARG A 288 0.71 1.23 7.21
CA ARG A 288 -0.58 1.85 6.84
C ARG A 288 -1.67 0.81 6.56
N ASP A 289 -1.31 -0.37 6.06
CA ASP A 289 -2.24 -1.43 5.67
C ASP A 289 -2.98 -2.00 6.89
N LEU A 290 -2.42 -1.87 8.10
CA LEU A 290 -3.04 -2.36 9.33
C LEU A 290 -4.29 -1.57 9.74
N PHE A 291 -4.34 -0.25 9.46
CA PHE A 291 -5.39 0.62 9.98
C PHE A 291 -6.02 1.55 8.93
N PHE A 292 -5.24 2.11 8.01
CA PHE A 292 -5.71 3.15 7.08
C PHE A 292 -6.09 2.62 5.70
N ASP A 293 -5.33 1.68 5.15
CA ASP A 293 -5.51 1.25 3.77
C ASP A 293 -6.17 -0.13 3.66
N GLY A 294 -5.67 -1.14 4.39
CA GLY A 294 -6.25 -2.47 4.38
C GLY A 294 -6.10 -3.24 3.07
N TYR A 295 -6.75 -4.41 3.00
CA TYR A 295 -6.72 -5.33 1.87
C TYR A 295 -8.09 -5.42 1.20
N VAL A 296 -8.13 -5.79 -0.09
CA VAL A 296 -9.37 -5.78 -0.88
C VAL A 296 -10.19 -7.04 -0.64
N VAL A 297 -11.48 -6.85 -0.36
CA VAL A 297 -12.48 -7.89 -0.09
C VAL A 297 -13.78 -7.59 -0.84
N GLU A 298 -14.60 -8.61 -1.03
CA GLU A 298 -15.98 -8.48 -1.49
C GLU A 298 -16.92 -8.65 -0.29
N VAL A 299 -17.83 -7.68 -0.11
CA VAL A 299 -18.82 -7.67 0.97
C VAL A 299 -20.14 -7.20 0.37
N ASP A 300 -21.21 -7.98 0.56
CA ASP A 300 -22.56 -7.67 0.06
C ASP A 300 -22.60 -7.30 -1.45
N GLY A 301 -21.76 -7.97 -2.25
CA GLY A 301 -21.64 -7.74 -3.70
C GLY A 301 -20.87 -6.48 -4.09
N GLU A 302 -20.27 -5.77 -3.13
CA GLU A 302 -19.41 -4.61 -3.38
C GLU A 302 -17.94 -4.90 -3.06
N ILE A 303 -17.04 -4.35 -3.90
CA ILE A 303 -15.59 -4.43 -3.71
C ILE A 303 -15.12 -3.24 -2.87
N THR A 304 -14.51 -3.54 -1.73
CA THR A 304 -14.10 -2.56 -0.73
C THR A 304 -12.76 -2.95 -0.09
N ARG A 305 -12.28 -2.15 0.87
CA ARG A 305 -11.06 -2.45 1.63
C ARG A 305 -11.41 -2.80 3.08
N LEU A 306 -10.72 -3.75 3.67
CA LEU A 306 -10.83 -4.10 5.09
C LEU A 306 -9.47 -3.91 5.76
N PRO A 307 -9.36 -3.18 6.88
CA PRO A 307 -8.07 -2.97 7.56
C PRO A 307 -7.36 -4.29 7.88
N GLY A 308 -6.03 -4.30 7.77
CA GLY A 308 -5.21 -5.48 8.00
C GLY A 308 -5.32 -6.06 9.40
N LEU A 309 -5.82 -5.31 10.39
CA LEU A 309 -6.11 -5.85 11.72
C LEU A 309 -7.17 -6.98 11.71
N PHE A 310 -7.96 -7.11 10.64
CA PHE A 310 -8.98 -8.16 10.46
C PHE A 310 -8.49 -9.35 9.62
N MET A 311 -7.18 -9.46 9.37
CA MET A 311 -6.63 -10.52 8.52
C MET A 311 -5.78 -11.53 9.29
N ASP A 312 -5.40 -12.61 8.61
CA ASP A 312 -4.35 -13.54 9.03
C ASP A 312 -3.00 -12.81 9.13
N VAL A 313 -2.76 -12.19 10.29
CA VAL A 313 -1.54 -11.42 10.59
C VAL A 313 -0.30 -12.30 10.68
N GLU A 314 -0.45 -13.59 10.98
CA GLU A 314 0.66 -14.55 11.02
C GLU A 314 1.34 -14.60 9.66
N LYS A 315 0.56 -14.85 8.61
CA LYS A 315 1.10 -14.98 7.25
C LYS A 315 1.52 -13.65 6.66
N LEU A 316 0.74 -12.58 6.86
CA LEU A 316 1.05 -11.31 6.21
C LEU A 316 2.24 -10.60 6.85
N PHE A 317 2.25 -10.47 8.19
CA PHE A 317 3.31 -9.76 8.91
C PHE A 317 4.42 -10.69 9.40
N LYS A 318 4.35 -11.98 9.04
CA LYS A 318 5.32 -13.02 9.40
C LYS A 318 5.53 -13.08 10.91
N VAL A 319 4.43 -12.96 11.66
CA VAL A 319 4.43 -12.97 13.13
C VAL A 319 4.54 -14.40 13.64
N CYS A 320 5.22 -14.62 14.77
CA CYS A 320 5.27 -15.93 15.41
C CYS A 320 3.85 -16.41 15.78
N PRO A 321 3.47 -17.68 15.51
CA PRO A 321 2.11 -18.17 15.78
C PRO A 321 1.64 -17.98 17.22
N ASP A 322 2.55 -18.14 18.19
CA ASP A 322 2.27 -17.96 19.62
C ASP A 322 2.15 -16.49 20.05
N LYS A 323 2.41 -15.54 19.15
CA LYS A 323 2.38 -14.09 19.38
C LYS A 323 1.25 -13.38 18.64
N VAL A 324 0.51 -14.07 17.78
CA VAL A 324 -0.55 -13.49 16.94
C VAL A 324 -1.56 -12.70 17.78
N GLU A 325 -2.08 -13.27 18.87
CA GLU A 325 -3.05 -12.59 19.73
C GLU A 325 -2.48 -11.31 20.36
N SER A 326 -1.27 -11.39 20.94
CA SER A 326 -0.60 -10.24 21.54
C SER A 326 -0.28 -9.14 20.52
N PHE A 327 0.15 -9.53 19.32
CA PHE A 327 0.41 -8.59 18.23
C PHE A 327 -0.88 -7.85 17.86
N THR A 328 -1.95 -8.58 17.58
CA THR A 328 -3.23 -7.98 17.17
C THR A 328 -3.81 -7.06 18.25
N GLU A 329 -3.70 -7.43 19.53
CA GLU A 329 -4.10 -6.59 20.66
C GLU A 329 -3.30 -5.28 20.74
N GLU A 330 -2.00 -5.33 20.50
CA GLU A 330 -1.15 -4.14 20.49
C GLU A 330 -1.45 -3.20 19.32
N ILE A 331 -1.68 -3.76 18.12
CA ILE A 331 -2.10 -2.98 16.94
C ILE A 331 -3.47 -2.33 17.20
N ARG A 332 -4.43 -3.11 17.72
CA ARG A 332 -5.75 -2.61 18.13
C ARG A 332 -5.64 -1.48 19.15
N GLY A 333 -4.82 -1.65 20.18
CA GLY A 333 -4.53 -0.64 21.18
C GLY A 333 -3.89 0.63 20.61
N ALA A 334 -2.97 0.49 19.64
CA ALA A 334 -2.39 1.63 18.94
C ALA A 334 -3.45 2.40 18.12
N SER A 335 -4.31 1.69 17.41
CA SER A 335 -5.42 2.27 16.64
C SER A 335 -6.45 2.95 17.54
N LEU A 336 -6.77 2.37 18.71
CA LEU A 336 -7.61 2.99 19.74
C LEU A 336 -7.04 4.33 20.19
N ARG A 337 -5.77 4.35 20.60
CA ARG A 337 -5.10 5.58 21.06
C ARG A 337 -5.06 6.66 19.97
N PHE A 338 -4.87 6.28 18.70
CA PHE A 338 -4.96 7.22 17.59
C PHE A 338 -6.33 7.91 17.57
N CYS A 339 -7.42 7.14 17.57
CA CYS A 339 -8.78 7.69 17.54
C CYS A 339 -9.09 8.52 18.79
N GLU A 340 -8.82 8.01 19.98
CA GLU A 340 -9.08 8.70 21.25
C GLU A 340 -8.31 10.03 21.36
N ARG A 341 -7.06 10.05 20.89
CA ARG A 341 -6.26 11.28 20.85
C ARG A 341 -6.94 12.34 19.99
N ILE A 342 -7.34 11.99 18.76
CA ILE A 342 -8.02 12.92 17.86
C ILE A 342 -9.37 13.38 18.45
N GLU A 343 -10.17 12.46 18.98
CA GLU A 343 -11.46 12.81 19.59
C GLU A 343 -11.29 13.76 20.77
N LYS A 344 -10.28 13.51 21.63
CA LYS A 344 -9.97 14.35 22.79
C LYS A 344 -9.45 15.73 22.39
N GLU A 345 -8.57 15.79 21.40
CA GLU A 345 -7.93 17.04 20.97
C GLU A 345 -8.92 17.95 20.24
N TRP A 346 -9.78 17.38 19.41
CA TRP A 346 -10.69 18.14 18.54
C TRP A 346 -12.14 18.19 19.03
N GLY A 347 -12.49 17.43 20.08
CA GLY A 347 -13.84 17.41 20.64
C GLY A 347 -14.90 16.87 19.69
N VAL A 348 -14.49 16.12 18.65
CA VAL A 348 -15.39 15.51 17.68
C VAL A 348 -15.26 13.98 17.73
N PRO A 349 -16.37 13.23 17.71
CA PRO A 349 -16.28 11.78 17.58
C PRO A 349 -15.68 11.41 16.21
N VAL A 350 -14.86 10.36 16.17
CA VAL A 350 -14.26 9.82 14.95
C VAL A 350 -15.11 8.64 14.49
N PRO A 351 -16.04 8.82 13.54
CA PRO A 351 -16.85 7.72 13.03
C PRO A 351 -16.04 6.81 12.10
N MET A 352 -16.43 5.55 12.06
CA MET A 352 -15.86 4.55 11.15
C MET A 352 -15.96 4.95 9.67
N SER A 353 -16.99 5.71 9.28
CA SER A 353 -17.19 6.23 7.92
C SER A 353 -16.06 7.12 7.41
N TRP A 354 -15.15 7.59 8.26
CA TRP A 354 -13.99 8.37 7.84
C TRP A 354 -12.85 7.52 7.27
N PHE A 355 -12.94 6.20 7.40
CA PHE A 355 -11.96 5.25 6.90
C PHE A 355 -12.48 4.61 5.61
N THR A 356 -11.59 4.39 4.64
CA THR A 356 -11.92 3.81 3.31
C THR A 356 -12.66 2.46 3.40
N GLY A 357 -12.44 1.71 4.49
CA GLY A 357 -13.04 0.40 4.72
C GLY A 357 -14.34 0.35 5.53
N ALA A 358 -15.01 1.48 5.76
CA ALA A 358 -16.15 1.55 6.67
C ALA A 358 -17.26 0.51 6.40
N LYS A 359 -17.59 0.25 5.13
CA LYS A 359 -18.59 -0.76 4.75
C LYS A 359 -18.14 -2.18 5.13
N ALA A 360 -16.89 -2.53 4.83
CA ALA A 360 -16.33 -3.83 5.18
C ALA A 360 -16.31 -4.02 6.70
N ILE A 361 -15.84 -3.00 7.42
CA ILE A 361 -15.77 -3.03 8.88
C ILE A 361 -17.19 -3.16 9.47
N ALA A 362 -18.17 -2.41 8.96
CA ALA A 362 -19.58 -2.53 9.36
C ALA A 362 -20.10 -3.97 9.20
N ALA A 363 -19.84 -4.60 8.04
CA ALA A 363 -20.31 -5.95 7.77
C ALA A 363 -19.67 -7.00 8.70
N VAL A 364 -18.36 -6.90 8.97
CA VAL A 364 -17.68 -7.89 9.84
C VAL A 364 -17.96 -7.67 11.32
N THR A 365 -18.30 -6.45 11.75
CA THR A 365 -18.54 -6.12 13.16
C THR A 365 -20.03 -6.01 13.52
N GLY A 366 -20.93 -5.93 12.53
CA GLY A 366 -22.35 -5.65 12.74
C GLY A 366 -22.66 -4.21 13.20
N LYS A 367 -21.67 -3.31 13.19
CA LYS A 367 -21.81 -1.89 13.54
C LYS A 367 -22.27 -1.08 12.33
N THR A 368 -22.74 0.15 12.54
CA THR A 368 -23.12 1.03 11.43
C THR A 368 -21.94 1.93 11.04
N PRO A 369 -21.83 2.41 9.79
CA PRO A 369 -20.79 3.36 9.38
C PRO A 369 -20.67 4.62 10.26
N GLY A 370 -21.74 5.05 10.92
CA GLY A 370 -21.73 6.19 11.84
C GLY A 370 -21.23 5.87 13.25
N SER A 371 -21.05 4.59 13.61
CA SER A 371 -20.50 4.19 14.91
C SER A 371 -19.09 4.74 15.10
N ARG A 372 -18.77 5.11 16.35
CA ARG A 372 -17.44 5.61 16.71
C ARG A 372 -16.40 4.53 16.54
N MET A 373 -15.29 4.85 15.90
CA MET A 373 -14.23 3.87 15.65
C MET A 373 -13.64 3.31 16.95
N VAL A 374 -13.64 4.10 18.03
CA VAL A 374 -13.26 3.64 19.38
C VAL A 374 -14.16 2.52 19.88
N GLU A 375 -15.48 2.62 19.69
CA GLU A 375 -16.44 1.57 20.07
C GLU A 375 -16.27 0.32 19.21
N VAL A 376 -16.06 0.50 17.90
CA VAL A 376 -15.80 -0.61 16.97
C VAL A 376 -14.54 -1.38 17.36
N LEU A 377 -13.46 -0.68 17.72
CA LEU A 377 -12.20 -1.29 18.11
C LEU A 377 -12.26 -1.96 19.49
N ASN A 378 -13.03 -1.42 20.44
CA ASN A 378 -13.22 -2.04 21.76
C ASN A 378 -14.07 -3.32 21.68
N ASP A 379 -15.09 -3.31 20.83
CA ASP A 379 -16.00 -4.45 20.64
C ASP A 379 -15.46 -5.49 19.66
N LEU A 380 -14.25 -5.27 19.12
CA LEU A 380 -13.60 -6.19 18.22
C LEU A 380 -13.23 -7.47 18.97
N ASP A 381 -14.14 -8.45 18.94
CA ASP A 381 -13.87 -9.82 19.36
C ASP A 381 -12.95 -10.47 18.32
N LEU A 382 -11.66 -10.57 18.64
CA LEU A 382 -10.58 -11.01 17.74
C LEU A 382 -10.71 -12.46 17.23
N GLN A 383 -11.79 -13.16 17.59
CA GLN A 383 -12.09 -14.44 16.98
C GLN A 383 -12.57 -14.24 15.54
N LEU A 384 -11.61 -14.16 14.61
CA LEU A 384 -11.81 -14.29 13.15
C LEU A 384 -12.71 -15.48 12.77
N ASN A 385 -12.88 -16.45 13.68
CA ASN A 385 -13.79 -17.59 13.56
C ASN A 385 -15.28 -17.26 13.70
N LYS A 386 -15.63 -16.02 14.07
CA LYS A 386 -17.01 -15.53 14.19
C LYS A 386 -17.48 -14.68 13.02
N ILE A 387 -16.61 -14.39 12.02
CA ILE A 387 -17.09 -13.78 10.75
C ILE A 387 -18.14 -14.75 10.19
N PRO A 388 -19.42 -14.36 10.12
CA PRO A 388 -20.48 -15.31 9.82
C PRO A 388 -20.22 -15.93 8.45
N ALA A 389 -20.32 -17.26 8.36
CA ALA A 389 -20.22 -17.97 7.07
C ALA A 389 -21.22 -17.42 6.02
N ALA A 390 -22.31 -16.77 6.47
CA ALA A 390 -23.29 -16.10 5.64
C ALA A 390 -22.77 -14.85 4.90
N VAL A 391 -21.68 -14.20 5.37
CA VAL A 391 -21.02 -13.09 4.65
C VAL A 391 -20.03 -13.63 3.60
N ILE A 392 -19.72 -14.94 3.66
CA ILE A 392 -18.89 -15.66 2.68
C ILE A 392 -19.81 -16.23 1.58
N GLN A 393 -20.63 -15.40 0.95
CA GLN A 393 -21.23 -15.75 -0.34
C GLN A 393 -20.46 -15.02 -1.44
N GLN A 394 -19.37 -15.65 -1.88
CA GLN A 394 -18.83 -15.30 -3.18
C GLN A 394 -19.74 -15.90 -4.25
N SER A 395 -20.23 -15.03 -5.13
CA SER A 395 -20.72 -15.47 -6.42
C SER A 395 -19.54 -16.08 -7.19
N ASP A 396 -19.59 -17.39 -7.42
CA ASP A 396 -18.61 -18.11 -8.22
C ASP A 396 -18.47 -17.40 -9.58
N PRO A 397 -17.28 -16.88 -9.96
CA PRO A 397 -17.11 -16.18 -11.23
C PRO A 397 -17.36 -17.09 -12.44
N LYS A 398 -17.53 -18.40 -12.24
CA LYS A 398 -17.96 -19.35 -13.28
C LYS A 398 -19.45 -19.28 -13.66
N ASN A 399 -20.27 -18.46 -12.98
CA ASN A 399 -21.72 -18.40 -13.18
C ASN A 399 -22.27 -17.03 -13.60
N LYS A 400 -21.54 -16.25 -14.40
CA LYS A 400 -22.17 -15.18 -15.20
C LYS A 400 -22.44 -15.71 -16.62
N PRO A 401 -23.69 -15.68 -17.12
CA PRO A 401 -23.98 -16.07 -18.50
C PRO A 401 -23.25 -15.13 -19.47
N ALA A 402 -22.82 -15.73 -20.58
CA ALA A 402 -21.94 -15.18 -21.61
C ALA A 402 -22.36 -13.81 -22.18
#